data_AF-V4LXE9-F1
#
_entry.id   AF-V4LXE9-F1
#
_cell.length_a   1.000
_cell.length_b   1.000
_cell.length_c   1.000
_cell.angle_alpha   90.00
_cell.angle_beta   90.00
_cell.angle_gamma   90.00
#
_symmetry.space_group_name_H-M   'P 1'
#
loop_
_entity.id
_entity.type
_entity.pdbx_description
1 polymer ?
#
loop_
_entity_poly.entity_id
_entity_poly.type
_entity_poly.pdbx_seq_one_letter_code
_entity_poly.pdbx_strand_id
1 'polypeptide(L)'
;SKPNRIIVHNQLGSGIHLQYHCRSNLDDDTGVKTLNNFNSNWTLRWVCDLSFQTDKEYYFNELQVYRQASIRRHNQLRHRIDGIYFTRNYDKPVERVLDWNSTKI
;
A
#
# COMPACT_ATOMS: atom_id res chain seq x y z
N SER A 1 -2.02 -11.91 -21.29
CA SER A 1 -0.79 -11.59 -20.54
C SER A 1 -1.12 -11.64 -19.04
N LYS A 2 -0.16 -11.99 -18.16
CA LYS A 2 -0.39 -11.92 -16.70
C LYS A 2 -0.28 -10.46 -16.24
N PRO A 3 -1.20 -9.96 -15.39
CA PRO A 3 -1.21 -8.58 -14.93
C PRO A 3 -0.01 -8.29 -14.02
N ASN A 4 0.38 -7.00 -13.94
CA ASN A 4 1.28 -6.54 -12.89
C ASN A 4 0.64 -6.83 -11.54
N ARG A 5 1.37 -7.51 -10.66
CA ARG A 5 0.86 -7.95 -9.36
C ARG A 5 1.49 -7.11 -8.27
N ILE A 6 0.66 -6.45 -7.48
CA ILE A 6 1.05 -5.81 -6.23
C ILE A 6 0.59 -6.71 -5.10
N ILE A 7 1.51 -7.04 -4.20
CA ILE A 7 1.19 -7.78 -2.99
C ILE A 7 1.47 -6.83 -1.83
N VAL A 8 0.46 -6.61 -1.00
CA VAL A 8 0.59 -5.80 0.21
C VAL A 8 0.47 -6.71 1.42
N HIS A 9 1.49 -6.68 2.29
CA HIS A 9 1.45 -7.36 3.58
C HIS A 9 1.22 -6.37 4.73
N ASN A 10 0.25 -6.65 5.60
CA ASN A 10 0.11 -5.99 6.89
C ASN A 10 0.95 -6.73 7.93
N GLN A 11 1.95 -6.05 8.51
CA GLN A 11 2.81 -6.56 9.57
C GLN A 11 2.82 -5.59 10.77
N LEU A 12 1.71 -4.88 11.01
CA LEU A 12 1.57 -3.95 12.14
C LEU A 12 1.47 -4.66 13.51
N GLY A 13 1.20 -5.97 13.53
CA GLY A 13 1.00 -6.75 14.75
C GLY A 13 -0.44 -7.24 14.91
N SER A 14 -0.66 -8.17 15.85
CA SER A 14 -1.99 -8.74 16.11
C SER A 14 -2.95 -7.65 16.60
N GLY A 15 -4.16 -7.60 16.04
CA GLY A 15 -5.20 -6.64 16.43
C GLY A 15 -5.08 -5.24 15.82
N ILE A 16 -4.02 -4.96 15.04
CA ILE A 16 -3.87 -3.67 14.36
C ILE A 16 -4.33 -3.79 12.90
N HIS A 17 -5.43 -3.11 12.61
CA HIS A 17 -6.04 -3.07 11.29
C HIS A 17 -5.52 -1.87 10.50
N LEU A 18 -4.79 -2.15 9.41
CA LEU A 18 -4.46 -1.12 8.42
C LEU A 18 -5.71 -0.81 7.59
N GLN A 19 -6.11 0.45 7.53
CA GLN A 19 -7.10 0.97 6.62
C GLN A 19 -6.42 1.56 5.38
N TYR A 20 -7.06 1.40 4.23
CA TYR A 20 -6.63 1.99 2.98
C TYR A 20 -7.80 2.60 2.22
N HIS A 21 -7.53 3.68 1.51
CA HIS A 21 -8.44 4.30 0.55
C HIS A 21 -7.66 4.61 -0.72
N CYS A 22 -7.95 3.89 -1.80
CA CYS A 22 -7.20 4.00 -3.04
C CYS A 22 -8.04 4.59 -4.16
N ARG A 23 -7.40 5.45 -4.94
CA ARG A 23 -7.98 6.17 -6.07
C ARG A 23 -7.15 5.93 -7.32
N SER A 24 -7.81 5.70 -8.44
CA SER A 24 -7.18 5.64 -9.75
C SER A 24 -7.14 7.02 -10.40
N ASN A 25 -6.42 7.14 -11.51
CA ASN A 25 -6.43 8.34 -12.33
C ASN A 25 -7.62 8.43 -13.31
N LEU A 26 -8.55 7.47 -13.30
CA LEU A 26 -9.77 7.45 -14.10
C LEU A 26 -11.03 7.47 -13.22
N ASP A 27 -10.95 8.10 -12.06
CA ASP A 27 -12.05 8.25 -11.09
C ASP A 27 -12.53 6.97 -10.39
N ASP A 28 -11.90 5.80 -10.64
CA ASP A 28 -12.16 4.62 -9.81
C ASP A 28 -11.69 4.84 -8.37
N ASP A 29 -12.51 4.42 -7.40
CA ASP A 29 -12.26 4.58 -5.98
C ASP A 29 -12.63 3.28 -5.23
N THR A 30 -11.78 2.84 -4.30
CA THR A 30 -12.06 1.64 -3.49
C THR A 30 -13.01 1.89 -2.33
N GLY A 31 -13.26 3.14 -1.95
CA GLY A 31 -13.69 3.54 -0.62
C GLY A 31 -12.64 3.21 0.45
N VAL A 32 -12.97 3.49 1.71
CA VAL A 32 -12.17 3.08 2.86
C VAL A 32 -12.38 1.59 3.12
N LYS A 33 -11.30 0.82 3.13
CA LYS A 33 -11.33 -0.63 3.40
C LYS A 33 -10.25 -1.02 4.39
N THR A 34 -10.47 -2.11 5.12
CA THR A 34 -9.47 -2.71 6.00
C THR A 34 -8.65 -3.77 5.24
N LEU A 35 -7.33 -3.73 5.41
CA LEU A 35 -6.35 -4.60 4.78
C LEU A 35 -6.33 -5.98 5.46
N ASN A 36 -7.31 -6.84 5.15
CA ASN A 36 -7.28 -8.26 5.54
C ASN A 36 -6.56 -9.13 4.49
N ASN A 37 -6.78 -8.85 3.20
CA ASN A 37 -6.05 -9.42 2.07
C ASN A 37 -6.14 -8.45 0.90
N PHE A 38 -4.99 -7.99 0.39
CA PHE A 38 -4.94 -7.05 -0.72
C PHE A 38 -4.36 -7.74 -1.94
N ASN A 39 -5.24 -8.10 -2.87
CA ASN A 39 -4.87 -8.66 -4.16
C ASN A 39 -5.65 -7.91 -5.24
N SER A 40 -5.04 -6.87 -5.78
CA SER A 40 -5.63 -6.06 -6.84
C SER A 40 -4.95 -6.34 -8.18
N ASN A 41 -5.76 -6.59 -9.21
CA ASN A 41 -5.31 -6.72 -10.61
C ASN A 41 -5.35 -5.35 -11.31
N TRP A 42 -4.65 -4.38 -10.75
CA TRP A 42 -4.68 -3.02 -11.26
C TRP A 42 -3.88 -2.85 -12.56
N THR A 43 -4.49 -2.16 -13.52
CA THR A 43 -3.92 -1.92 -14.86
C THR A 43 -3.51 -0.46 -15.09
N LEU A 44 -4.06 0.47 -14.30
CA LEU A 44 -3.93 1.93 -14.38
C LEU A 44 -3.27 2.50 -13.12
N ARG A 45 -2.80 3.75 -13.11
CA ARG A 45 -2.14 4.36 -11.94
C ARG A 45 -3.08 4.35 -10.72
N TRP A 46 -2.60 3.89 -9.57
CA TRP A 46 -3.32 3.93 -8.30
C TRP A 46 -2.47 4.58 -7.23
N VAL A 47 -3.15 5.38 -6.41
CA VAL A 47 -2.60 6.08 -5.26
C VAL A 47 -3.48 5.75 -4.05
N CYS A 48 -2.87 5.48 -2.90
CA CYS A 48 -3.59 5.11 -1.68
C CYS A 48 -3.23 6.00 -0.51
N ASP A 49 -4.25 6.37 0.24
CA ASP A 49 -4.11 6.88 1.60
C ASP A 49 -4.20 5.69 2.55
N LEU A 50 -3.27 5.64 3.51
CA LEU A 50 -3.13 4.56 4.46
C LEU A 50 -3.25 5.12 5.87
N SER A 51 -3.90 4.38 6.77
CA SER A 51 -3.93 4.74 8.19
C SER A 51 -4.16 3.54 9.08
N PHE A 52 -3.73 3.60 10.33
CA PHE A 52 -4.01 2.58 11.35
C PHE A 52 -4.05 3.18 12.75
N GLN A 53 -4.59 2.40 13.70
CA GLN A 53 -5.02 2.84 15.04
C GLN A 53 -6.18 3.85 15.00
N THR A 54 -6.75 4.15 16.18
CA THR A 54 -7.90 5.06 16.33
C THR A 54 -7.56 6.47 15.82
N ASP A 55 -8.54 7.14 15.20
CA ASP A 55 -8.43 8.52 14.68
C ASP A 55 -7.24 8.81 13.76
N LYS A 56 -6.83 7.83 12.94
CA LYS A 56 -5.68 7.97 12.01
C LYS A 56 -4.40 8.38 12.74
N GLU A 57 -4.18 7.84 13.94
CA GLU A 57 -2.99 8.12 14.74
C GLU A 57 -1.71 8.03 13.91
N TYR A 58 -1.63 7.00 13.06
CA TYR A 58 -0.58 6.86 12.05
C TYR A 58 -1.18 6.85 10.65
N TYR A 59 -0.61 7.63 9.74
CA TYR A 59 -1.10 7.72 8.37
C TYR A 59 -0.02 8.02 7.34
N PHE A 60 -0.33 7.72 6.08
CA PHE A 60 0.46 8.10 4.92
C PHE A 60 -0.48 8.50 3.79
N ASN A 61 -0.29 9.68 3.23
CA ASN A 61 -1.13 10.17 2.13
C ASN A 61 -0.43 9.97 0.80
N GLU A 62 -1.21 9.67 -0.21
CA GLU A 62 -0.77 9.59 -1.60
C GLU A 62 0.33 8.56 -1.91
N LEU A 63 0.30 7.38 -1.26
CA LEU A 63 1.20 6.28 -1.60
C LEU A 63 0.89 5.77 -3.02
N GLN A 64 1.80 6.00 -3.96
CA GLN A 64 1.67 5.44 -5.31
C GLN A 64 2.00 3.94 -5.32
N VAL A 65 0.97 3.15 -5.06
CA VAL A 65 1.00 1.69 -5.05
C VAL A 65 1.18 1.10 -6.45
N TYR A 66 0.64 1.74 -7.49
CA TYR A 66 0.81 1.31 -8.88
C TYR A 66 1.09 2.47 -9.84
N ARG A 67 2.00 2.23 -10.79
CA ARG A 67 2.19 3.08 -11.97
C ARG A 67 2.17 2.19 -13.21
N GLN A 68 1.35 2.58 -14.19
CA GLN A 68 1.33 1.91 -15.49
C GLN A 68 2.73 1.98 -16.11
N ALA A 69 3.24 0.83 -16.54
CA ALA A 69 4.54 0.70 -17.18
C ALA A 69 4.43 -0.29 -18.34
N SER A 70 5.15 -0.02 -19.42
CA SER A 70 5.25 -0.90 -20.60
C SER A 70 5.97 -2.22 -20.29
N ILE A 71 6.84 -2.22 -19.29
CA ILE A 71 7.59 -3.40 -18.83
C ILE A 71 6.84 -4.06 -17.66
N ARG A 72 6.72 -5.38 -17.71
CA ARG A 72 6.09 -6.21 -16.65
C ARG A 72 6.87 -6.06 -15.34
N ARG A 73 6.16 -5.79 -14.23
CA ARG A 73 6.75 -5.63 -12.89
C ARG A 73 5.95 -6.40 -11.85
N HIS A 74 6.65 -7.08 -10.97
CA HIS A 74 6.10 -7.70 -9.77
C HIS A 74 6.61 -6.93 -8.56
N ASN A 75 5.76 -6.09 -7.99
CA ASN A 75 6.12 -5.24 -6.86
C ASN A 75 5.59 -5.86 -5.56
N GLN A 76 6.37 -5.79 -4.50
CA GLN A 76 5.93 -6.10 -3.14
C GLN A 76 5.97 -4.83 -2.29
N LEU A 77 4.89 -4.59 -1.56
CA LEU A 77 4.76 -3.56 -0.54
C LEU A 77 4.52 -4.26 0.80
N ARG A 78 5.17 -3.79 1.86
CA ARG A 78 4.90 -4.25 3.23
C ARG A 78 4.72 -3.06 4.15
N HIS A 79 3.74 -3.15 5.03
CA HIS A 79 3.47 -2.14 6.04
C HIS A 79 3.84 -2.71 7.40
N ARG A 80 4.79 -2.08 8.08
CA ARG A 80 5.23 -2.42 9.44
C ARG A 80 4.96 -1.24 10.36
N ILE A 81 4.96 -1.48 11.66
CA ILE A 81 4.67 -0.43 12.65
C ILE A 81 5.65 0.73 12.54
N ASP A 82 6.89 0.44 12.15
CA ASP A 82 7.99 1.39 12.05
C ASP A 82 8.10 2.05 10.68
N GLY A 83 7.35 1.63 9.66
CA GLY A 83 7.37 2.28 8.35
C GLY A 83 6.78 1.47 7.21
N ILE A 84 6.88 2.04 6.01
CA ILE A 84 6.43 1.44 4.76
C ILE A 84 7.66 0.92 4.01
N TYR A 85 7.57 -0.33 3.59
CA TYR A 85 8.65 -1.08 2.98
C TYR A 85 8.27 -1.47 1.55
N PHE A 86 9.22 -1.38 0.62
CA PHE A 86 8.96 -1.58 -0.80
C PHE A 86 10.09 -2.31 -1.51
N THR A 87 9.73 -3.13 -2.49
CA THR A 87 10.66 -3.65 -3.50
C THR A 87 9.97 -3.76 -4.86
N ARG A 88 10.74 -3.47 -5.93
CA ARG A 88 10.32 -3.70 -7.32
C ARG A 88 10.64 -5.11 -7.82
N ASN A 89 11.42 -5.87 -7.05
CA ASN A 89 11.80 -7.23 -7.39
C ASN A 89 11.28 -8.17 -6.30
N TYR A 90 10.40 -9.08 -6.68
CA TYR A 90 9.82 -10.09 -5.80
C TYR A 90 10.87 -10.95 -5.08
N ASP A 91 12.02 -11.19 -5.73
CA ASP A 91 13.10 -12.04 -5.21
C ASP A 91 14.07 -11.28 -4.28
N LYS A 92 13.88 -9.97 -4.10
CA LYS A 92 14.70 -9.14 -3.21
C LYS A 92 13.96 -8.85 -1.90
N PRO A 93 14.68 -8.71 -0.77
CA PRO A 93 14.07 -8.22 0.45
C PRO A 93 13.45 -6.84 0.24
N VAL A 94 12.41 -6.53 1.00
CA VAL A 94 11.83 -5.19 1.03
C VAL A 94 12.69 -4.28 1.90
N GLU A 95 12.88 -3.05 1.45
CA GLU A 95 13.61 -2.02 2.18
C GLU A 95 12.65 -0.94 2.67
N ARG A 96 12.96 -0.31 3.80
CA ARG A 96 12.18 0.82 4.33
C ARG A 96 12.36 1.99 3.37
N VAL A 97 11.25 2.52 2.87
CA VAL A 97 11.27 3.61 1.88
C VAL A 97 10.57 4.86 2.38
N LEU A 98 9.62 4.72 3.30
CA LEU A 98 8.82 5.83 3.80
C LEU A 98 8.48 5.61 5.27
N ASP A 99 8.25 6.71 5.97
CA ASP A 99 7.88 6.76 7.37
C ASP A 99 6.40 7.11 7.51
N TRP A 100 5.79 6.68 8.62
CA TRP A 100 4.43 7.09 8.96
C TRP A 100 4.42 8.52 9.49
N ASN A 101 3.43 9.30 9.09
CA ASN A 101 3.08 10.51 9.81
C ASN A 101 2.30 10.12 11.08
N SER A 102 2.42 10.93 12.13
CA SER A 102 1.74 10.73 13.41
C SER A 102 0.93 11.97 13.78
N THR A 103 -0.26 11.78 14.35
CA THR A 103 -1.01 12.86 15.00
C THR A 103 -0.68 12.99 16.49
N LYS A 104 0.04 12.02 17.08
CA LYS A 104 0.67 12.17 18.40
C LYS A 104 1.93 13.02 18.24
N ILE A 105 1.87 14.23 18.80
CA ILE A 105 2.98 15.17 18.99
C ILE A 105 3.79 14.72 20.21
#